data_AF-A0A1H9R3Z6-F1
#
_entry.id   AF-A0A1H9R3Z6-F1
#
_cell.length_a   1.000
_cell.length_b   1.000
_cell.length_c   1.000
_cell.angle_alpha   90.00
_cell.angle_beta   90.00
_cell.angle_gamma   90.00
#
_symmetry.space_group_name_H-M   'P 1'
#
loop_
_entity.id
_entity.type
_entity.pdbx_description
1 polymer ?
#
loop_
_entity_poly.entity_id
_entity_poly.type
_entity_poly.pdbx_seq_one_letter_code
_entity_poly.pdbx_strand_id
1 'polypeptide(L)' 'MLRRTKIVATLGPATETPEVLEGLILAGVDVVRLNFSHGKAEEHR' A
#
# COMPACT_ATOMS: atom_id res chain seq x y z
N MET A 1 -13.82 -17.88 -8.06
CA MET A 1 -14.70 -17.37 -6.97
C MET A 1 -14.09 -16.06 -6.49
N LEU A 2 -14.86 -14.96 -6.41
CA LEU A 2 -14.30 -13.69 -5.91
C LEU A 2 -13.94 -13.81 -4.43
N ARG A 3 -12.75 -13.31 -4.07
CA ARG A 3 -12.32 -13.17 -2.68
C ARG A 3 -13.28 -12.23 -1.94
N ARG A 4 -13.72 -12.63 -0.74
CA ARG A 4 -14.59 -11.81 0.12
C ARG A 4 -13.79 -10.94 1.10
N THR A 5 -12.68 -11.45 1.61
CA THR A 5 -11.82 -10.73 2.58
C THR A 5 -10.92 -9.74 1.88
N LYS A 6 -10.85 -8.51 2.40
CA LYS A 6 -9.97 -7.46 1.87
C LYS A 6 -8.52 -7.68 2.29
N ILE A 7 -7.58 -7.39 1.41
CA ILE A 7 -6.14 -7.35 1.74
C ILE A 7 -5.73 -5.91 2.01
N VAL A 8 -5.16 -5.68 3.18
CA VAL A 8 -4.59 -4.39 3.58
C VAL A 8 -3.07 -4.52 3.62
N ALA A 9 -2.36 -3.63 2.92
CA ALA A 9 -0.89 -3.56 2.93
C ALA A 9 -0.42 -2.21 3.52
N THR A 10 0.61 -2.22 4.36
CA THR A 10 1.22 -0.97 4.84
C THR A 10 2.26 -0.49 3.84
N LEU A 11 2.14 0.75 3.36
CA LEU A 11 3.16 1.34 2.48
C LEU A 11 4.36 1.84 3.28
N GLY A 12 5.52 1.78 2.65
CA GLY A 12 6.76 2.38 3.13
C GLY A 12 7.78 2.48 1.99
N PRO A 13 9.06 2.74 2.31
CA PRO A 13 10.10 2.99 1.29
C PRO A 13 10.27 1.85 0.27
N ALA A 14 10.01 0.60 0.67
CA ALA A 14 10.10 -0.55 -0.23
C ALA A 14 8.95 -0.61 -1.27
N THR A 15 7.91 0.20 -1.12
CA THR A 15 6.68 0.13 -1.92
C THR A 15 6.22 1.51 -2.42
N GLU A 16 7.09 2.51 -2.40
CA GLU A 16 6.74 3.90 -2.74
C GLU A 16 6.80 4.20 -4.24
N THR A 17 7.47 3.35 -5.02
CA THR A 17 7.55 3.55 -6.47
C THR A 17 6.25 3.11 -7.16
N PRO A 18 5.84 3.80 -8.24
CA PRO A 18 4.63 3.44 -8.99
C PRO A 18 4.62 1.98 -9.48
N GLU A 19 5.76 1.45 -9.89
CA GLU A 19 5.89 0.09 -10.43
C GLU A 19 5.63 -0.97 -9.34
N VAL A 20 6.14 -0.73 -8.13
CA VAL A 20 5.88 -1.64 -7.01
C VAL A 20 4.42 -1.55 -6.58
N LEU A 21 3.84 -0.35 -6.55
CA LEU A 21 2.44 -0.16 -6.21
C LEU A 21 1.50 -0.85 -7.21
N GLU A 22 1.80 -0.77 -8.51
CA GLU A 22 1.08 -1.50 -9.55
C GLU A 22 1.17 -3.02 -9.31
N GLY A 23 2.37 -3.54 -9.02
CA GLY A 23 2.56 -4.94 -8.67
C GLY A 23 1.72 -5.39 -7.48
N LEU A 24 1.60 -4.56 -6.44
CA LEU A 24 0.76 -4.83 -5.26
C LEU A 24 -0.74 -4.85 -5.60
N ILE A 25 -1.21 -3.94 -6.46
CA ILE A 25 -2.60 -3.90 -6.91
C ILE A 25 -2.91 -5.17 -7.73
N LEU A 26 -2.04 -5.55 -8.65
CA LEU A 26 -2.20 -6.76 -9.48
C LEU A 26 -2.12 -8.05 -8.64
N ALA A 27 -1.30 -8.07 -7.59
CA ALA A 27 -1.27 -9.15 -6.61
C ALA A 27 -2.53 -9.22 -5.73
N GLY A 28 -3.38 -8.18 -5.78
CA GLY A 28 -4.67 -8.14 -5.13
C GLY A 28 -4.69 -7.42 -3.79
N VAL A 29 -3.88 -6.38 -3.57
CA VAL A 29 -4.10 -5.44 -2.46
C VAL A 29 -5.39 -4.65 -2.73
N ASP A 30 -6.27 -4.54 -1.72
CA ASP A 30 -7.51 -3.74 -1.84
C ASP A 30 -7.37 -2.35 -1.21
N VAL A 31 -6.61 -2.25 -0.11
CA VAL A 31 -6.47 -1.04 0.68
C VAL A 31 -5.01 -0.88 1.09
N VAL A 32 -4.52 0.35 1.04
CA VAL A 32 -3.22 0.71 1.58
C VAL A 32 -3.36 1.41 2.92
N ARG A 33 -2.48 1.06 3.86
CA ARG A 33 -2.32 1.73 5.15
C ARG A 33 -1.09 2.62 5.08
N LEU A 34 -1.28 3.90 5.34
CA LEU A 34 -0.20 4.84 5.62
C LEU A 34 0.07 4.83 7.14
N ASN A 35 1.31 4.53 7.53
CA ASN A 35 1.69 4.46 8.93
C ASN A 35 2.34 5.77 9.38
N PHE A 36 1.58 6.60 10.10
CA PHE A 36 2.02 7.91 10.60
C PHE A 36 2.86 7.86 11.89
N SER A 37 3.20 6.66 12.40
CA SER A 37 4.15 6.54 13.52
C SER A 37 5.58 6.97 13.13
N HIS A 38 5.89 7.05 11.84
CA HIS A 38 7.18 7.47 11.29
C HIS A 38 6.98 8.35 10.05
N GLY A 39 8.01 9.15 9.70
CA GLY A 39 7.98 10.08 8.57
C GLY A 39 7.24 11.39 8.86
N LYS A 40 7.49 12.42 8.04
CA LYS A 40 6.76 13.70 8.09
C LYS A 40 5.48 13.63 7.26
N ALA A 41 4.52 14.50 7.56
CA ALA A 41 3.26 14.58 6.79
C ALA A 41 3.48 14.86 5.29
N GLU A 42 4.57 15.55 4.94
CA GLU A 42 4.97 15.83 3.56
C GLU A 42 5.38 14.57 2.78
N GLU A 43 5.94 13.57 3.47
CA GLU A 43 6.36 12.29 2.88
C GLU A 43 5.16 11.38 2.56
N HIS A 44 4.00 11.64 3.18
CA HIS A 44 2.76 10.85 3.02
C HIS A 44 1.72 11.55 2.12
N ARG A 45 2.13 12.56 1.35
CA ARG A 45 1.23 13.47 0.63
C ARG A 45 0.96 13.08 -0.82
#